data_AF-A0A2M8KRI9-F1
#
_entry.id   AF-A0A2M8KRI9-F1
#
_cell.length_a   1.000
_cell.length_b   1.000
_cell.length_c   1.000
_cell.angle_alpha   90.00
_cell.angle_beta   90.00
_cell.angle_gamma   90.00
#
_symmetry.space_group_name_H-M   'P 1'
#
loop_
_entity.id
_entity.type
_entity.pdbx_description
1 polymer ?
#
loop_
_entity_poly.entity_id
_entity_poly.type
_entity_poly.pdbx_seq_one_letter_code
_entity_poly.pdbx_strand_id
1 'polypeptide(L)'
;MAIHSPPFYRYTFVEAEWDKWAFEKLKEIGKNKKYPKVLGSELDINTYLVALIRTQKSLNDWRGLLKDTLSQVEKNKSIDTLGLSKMYPPESISMDIPEWVTYPPDKIVSDFIDALATKYVRFNGSNIEISEFILRFILGQLSHDWECTIMMVWEMLGDSKELNVRDLNREMRNFDYMKLFE
;
A
#
# COMPACT_ATOMS: atom_id res chain seq x y z
N MET A 1 22.55 -0.19 -5.55
CA MET A 1 22.80 -1.63 -5.33
C MET A 1 21.71 -2.33 -6.12
N ALA A 2 22.05 -3.03 -7.21
CA ALA A 2 21.03 -3.61 -8.09
C ALA A 2 20.32 -4.76 -7.37
N ILE A 3 19.00 -4.72 -7.35
CA ILE A 3 18.11 -5.76 -6.82
C ILE A 3 18.22 -7.00 -7.74
N HIS A 4 19.35 -7.71 -7.66
CA HIS A 4 19.65 -8.91 -8.46
C HIS A 4 19.41 -10.21 -7.69
N SER A 5 18.65 -10.14 -6.61
CA SER A 5 18.15 -11.31 -5.91
C SER A 5 16.74 -10.99 -5.44
N PRO A 6 15.69 -11.36 -6.21
CA PRO A 6 14.34 -11.27 -5.67
C PRO A 6 14.33 -12.04 -4.34
N PRO A 7 13.79 -11.47 -3.25
CA PRO A 7 13.74 -12.16 -1.98
C PRO A 7 13.05 -13.52 -2.19
N PHE A 8 13.59 -14.56 -1.57
CA PHE A 8 12.96 -15.87 -1.53
C PHE A 8 11.52 -15.68 -1.03
N TYR A 9 10.57 -15.78 -1.96
CA TYR A 9 9.16 -15.52 -1.73
C TYR A 9 8.67 -16.17 -0.43
N ARG A 10 8.29 -15.35 0.55
CA ARG A 10 7.46 -15.81 1.67
C ARG A 10 5.99 -15.65 1.29
N TYR A 11 5.57 -16.36 0.25
CA TYR A 11 4.17 -16.84 0.20
C TYR A 11 4.02 -17.90 1.30
N THR A 12 4.18 -17.53 2.57
CA THR A 12 3.57 -18.29 3.66
C THR A 12 2.09 -18.10 3.47
N PHE A 13 1.54 -19.03 2.67
CA PHE A 13 0.17 -19.15 2.24
C PHE A 13 -0.79 -18.62 3.28
N VAL A 14 -1.31 -17.40 3.11
CA VAL A 14 -2.72 -17.07 3.29
C VAL A 14 -3.40 -17.95 4.37
N GLU A 15 -2.89 -17.92 5.60
CA GLU A 15 -3.20 -18.97 6.57
C GLU A 15 -4.58 -18.72 7.16
N ALA A 16 -4.93 -17.44 7.33
CA ALA A 16 -6.23 -17.01 7.79
C ALA A 16 -7.25 -16.97 6.64
N GLU A 17 -8.50 -17.36 6.93
CA GLU A 17 -9.62 -17.28 5.99
C GLU A 17 -9.80 -15.87 5.40
N TRP A 18 -9.52 -14.84 6.20
CA TRP A 18 -9.60 -13.46 5.74
C TRP A 18 -8.57 -13.15 4.66
N ASP A 19 -7.32 -13.62 4.79
CA ASP A 19 -6.29 -13.39 3.77
C ASP A 19 -6.72 -14.06 2.44
N LYS A 20 -7.40 -15.23 2.49
CA LYS A 20 -7.90 -15.96 1.30
C LYS A 20 -9.00 -15.18 0.61
N TRP A 21 -9.95 -14.69 1.39
CA TRP A 21 -11.02 -13.84 0.89
C TRP A 21 -10.46 -12.56 0.26
N ALA A 22 -9.52 -11.90 0.94
CA ALA A 22 -8.90 -10.66 0.46
C ALA A 22 -8.17 -10.90 -0.86
N PHE A 23 -7.38 -11.97 -0.95
CA PHE A 23 -6.69 -12.36 -2.17
C PHE A 23 -7.66 -12.61 -3.34
N GLU A 24 -8.70 -13.42 -3.14
CA GLU A 24 -9.67 -13.69 -4.21
C GLU A 24 -10.42 -12.42 -4.65
N LYS A 25 -10.69 -11.49 -3.72
CA LYS A 25 -11.28 -10.18 -4.05
C LYS A 25 -10.35 -9.34 -4.92
N LEU A 26 -9.07 -9.25 -4.56
CA LEU A 26 -8.07 -8.51 -5.34
C LEU A 26 -7.90 -9.10 -6.74
N LYS A 27 -7.86 -10.43 -6.83
CA LYS A 27 -7.79 -11.18 -8.08
C LYS A 27 -9.02 -10.96 -8.97
N GLU A 28 -10.22 -10.95 -8.40
CA GLU A 28 -11.46 -10.64 -9.13
C GLU A 28 -11.41 -9.22 -9.71
N ILE A 29 -11.02 -8.24 -8.90
CA ILE A 29 -10.99 -6.83 -9.32
C ILE A 29 -9.91 -6.59 -10.37
N GLY A 30 -8.70 -7.08 -10.12
CA GLY A 30 -7.55 -6.91 -11.01
C GLY A 30 -7.82 -7.49 -12.40
N LYS A 31 -8.27 -8.75 -12.48
CA LYS A 31 -8.51 -9.43 -13.76
C LYS A 31 -9.62 -8.78 -14.57
N ASN A 32 -10.64 -8.27 -13.90
CA ASN A 32 -11.76 -7.61 -14.55
C ASN A 32 -11.52 -6.12 -14.80
N LYS A 33 -10.44 -5.55 -14.25
CA LYS A 33 -10.12 -4.10 -14.27
C LYS A 33 -11.28 -3.22 -13.80
N LYS A 34 -12.13 -3.74 -12.91
CA LYS A 34 -13.28 -3.04 -12.34
C LYS A 34 -12.89 -2.38 -11.03
N TYR A 35 -12.00 -1.40 -11.12
CA TYR A 35 -11.46 -0.69 -9.97
C TYR A 35 -12.54 0.08 -9.20
N PRO A 36 -12.58 0.01 -7.86
CA PRO A 36 -13.52 0.78 -7.06
C PRO A 36 -13.29 2.28 -7.21
N LYS A 37 -14.37 3.06 -7.05
CA LYS A 37 -14.26 4.51 -7.07
C LYS A 37 -13.61 5.02 -5.78
N VAL A 38 -12.58 5.85 -5.88
CA VAL A 38 -11.99 6.53 -4.73
C VAL A 38 -12.75 7.83 -4.46
N LEU A 39 -13.27 7.99 -3.25
CA LEU A 39 -14.07 9.15 -2.83
C LEU A 39 -13.27 9.98 -1.83
N GLY A 40 -13.31 11.30 -1.98
CA GLY A 40 -12.60 12.26 -1.15
C GLY A 40 -12.04 13.41 -1.97
N SER A 41 -11.61 14.48 -1.30
CA SER A 41 -10.79 15.51 -1.90
C SER A 41 -9.39 14.98 -2.19
N GLU A 42 -8.60 15.75 -2.95
CA GLU A 42 -7.19 15.42 -3.17
C GLU A 42 -6.41 15.29 -1.85
N LEU A 43 -6.73 16.14 -0.85
CA LEU A 43 -6.12 16.08 0.47
C LEU A 43 -6.49 14.79 1.22
N ASP A 44 -7.76 14.38 1.15
CA ASP A 44 -8.24 13.16 1.83
C ASP A 44 -7.58 11.92 1.23
N ILE A 45 -7.47 11.88 -0.10
CA ILE A 45 -6.81 10.79 -0.82
C ILE A 45 -5.34 10.70 -0.43
N ASN A 46 -4.61 11.82 -0.45
CA ASN A 46 -3.20 11.83 -0.06
C ASN A 46 -2.98 11.39 1.38
N THR A 47 -3.80 11.89 2.30
CA THR A 47 -3.76 11.51 3.73
C THR A 47 -3.96 10.00 3.88
N TYR A 48 -4.94 9.43 3.18
CA TYR A 48 -5.19 8.00 3.20
C TYR A 48 -4.03 7.18 2.63
N LEU A 49 -3.44 7.60 1.51
CA LEU A 49 -2.31 6.88 0.91
C LEU A 49 -1.06 6.92 1.80
N VAL A 50 -0.83 8.05 2.47
CA VAL A 50 0.21 8.15 3.49
C VAL A 50 -0.08 7.20 4.65
N ALA A 51 -1.31 7.19 5.17
CA ALA A 51 -1.71 6.26 6.23
C ALA A 51 -1.48 4.81 5.79
N LEU A 52 -1.93 4.44 4.58
CA LEU A 52 -1.78 3.12 3.99
C LEU A 52 -0.32 2.66 3.98
N ILE A 53 0.61 3.51 3.51
CA ILE A 53 2.05 3.19 3.51
C ILE A 53 2.59 3.08 4.94
N ARG A 54 2.23 4.05 5.79
CA ARG A 54 2.75 4.12 7.16
C ARG A 54 2.26 2.99 8.05
N THR A 55 1.11 2.40 7.75
CA THR A 55 0.56 1.29 8.56
C THR A 55 1.54 0.14 8.75
N GLN A 56 2.49 -0.03 7.83
CA GLN A 56 3.53 -1.04 7.94
C GLN A 56 4.43 -0.91 9.18
N LYS A 57 4.50 0.29 9.77
CA LYS A 57 5.25 0.52 10.99
C LYS A 57 4.63 -0.11 12.23
N SER A 58 3.30 -0.24 12.27
CA SER A 58 2.57 -0.85 13.38
C SER A 58 2.02 -2.20 12.93
N LEU A 59 2.81 -3.25 13.14
CA LEU A 59 2.43 -4.64 12.85
C LEU A 59 1.12 -5.08 13.53
N ASN A 60 0.62 -4.33 14.52
CA ASN A 60 -0.61 -4.65 15.25
C ASN A 60 -1.89 -4.03 14.65
N ASP A 61 -1.80 -3.03 13.76
CA ASP A 61 -2.99 -2.28 13.29
C ASP A 61 -3.11 -2.12 11.76
N TRP A 62 -2.11 -2.55 10.98
CA TRP A 62 -2.18 -2.47 9.50
C TRP A 62 -3.35 -3.23 8.91
N ARG A 63 -3.67 -4.42 9.46
CA ARG A 63 -4.81 -5.22 9.01
C ARG A 63 -6.15 -4.51 9.21
N GLY A 64 -6.28 -3.62 10.20
CA GLY A 64 -7.51 -2.86 10.43
C GLY A 64 -7.85 -2.00 9.22
N LEU A 65 -6.91 -1.15 8.80
CA LEU A 65 -7.09 -0.28 7.63
C LEU A 65 -7.35 -1.10 6.36
N LEU A 66 -6.64 -2.22 6.15
CA LEU A 66 -6.86 -3.05 4.95
C LEU A 66 -8.25 -3.72 4.96
N LYS A 67 -8.69 -4.23 6.11
CA LYS A 67 -10.02 -4.83 6.32
C LYS A 67 -11.12 -3.83 6.03
N ASP A 68 -11.02 -2.63 6.58
CA ASP A 68 -12.04 -1.60 6.39
C ASP A 68 -12.06 -1.11 4.94
N THR A 69 -10.89 -0.96 4.32
CA THR A 69 -10.78 -0.64 2.89
C THR A 69 -11.48 -1.70 2.03
N LEU A 70 -11.13 -2.98 2.17
CA LEU A 70 -11.72 -4.05 1.36
C LEU A 70 -13.21 -4.28 1.67
N SER A 71 -13.65 -4.05 2.90
CA SER A 71 -15.06 -4.08 3.31
C SER A 71 -15.87 -3.01 2.57
N GLN A 72 -15.33 -1.78 2.44
CA GLN A 72 -15.97 -0.73 1.64
C GLN A 72 -16.00 -1.08 0.15
N VAL A 73 -14.91 -1.65 -0.39
CA VAL A 73 -14.86 -2.13 -1.77
C VAL A 73 -15.91 -3.21 -2.02
N GLU A 74 -16.09 -4.14 -1.09
CA GLU A 74 -17.10 -5.19 -1.22
C GLU A 74 -18.53 -4.63 -1.22
N LYS A 75 -18.85 -3.82 -0.21
CA LYS A 75 -20.21 -3.32 0.05
C LYS A 75 -20.64 -2.21 -0.90
N ASN A 76 -19.74 -1.25 -1.16
CA ASN A 76 -20.06 0.01 -1.81
C ASN A 76 -19.43 0.16 -3.19
N LYS A 77 -18.49 -0.74 -3.56
CA LYS A 77 -17.66 -0.60 -4.78
C LYS A 77 -16.89 0.72 -4.82
N SER A 78 -16.57 1.26 -3.65
CA SER A 78 -15.86 2.52 -3.46
C SER A 78 -14.96 2.50 -2.23
N ILE A 79 -14.02 3.43 -2.17
CA ILE A 79 -13.12 3.67 -1.03
C ILE A 79 -13.33 5.11 -0.56
N ASP A 80 -13.92 5.30 0.62
CA ASP A 80 -14.10 6.60 1.28
C ASP A 80 -12.83 6.98 2.05
N THR A 81 -11.98 7.75 1.40
CA THR A 81 -10.68 8.16 1.95
C THR A 81 -10.80 9.14 3.11
N LEU A 82 -11.86 9.96 3.16
CA LEU A 82 -12.10 10.87 4.28
C LEU A 82 -12.50 10.07 5.53
N GLY A 83 -13.43 9.13 5.39
CA GLY A 83 -13.86 8.25 6.48
C GLY A 83 -12.70 7.42 7.03
N LEU A 84 -11.91 6.80 6.15
CA LEU A 84 -10.75 5.98 6.54
C LEU A 84 -9.65 6.83 7.19
N SER A 85 -9.33 8.01 6.64
CA SER A 85 -8.29 8.88 7.22
C SER A 85 -8.66 9.44 8.61
N LYS A 86 -9.95 9.56 8.92
CA LYS A 86 -10.41 9.94 10.27
C LYS A 86 -10.29 8.79 11.27
N MET A 87 -10.51 7.56 10.83
CA MET A 87 -10.36 6.37 11.68
C MET A 87 -8.89 6.00 11.89
N TYR A 88 -8.07 6.23 10.86
CA TYR A 88 -6.65 5.92 10.82
C TYR A 88 -5.83 7.16 10.45
N PRO A 89 -5.81 8.19 11.31
CA PRO A 89 -5.01 9.38 11.04
C PRO A 89 -3.53 9.01 11.00
N PRO A 90 -2.74 9.49 10.02
CA PRO A 90 -1.32 9.14 9.93
C PRO A 90 -0.59 9.36 11.26
N GLU A 91 -0.82 10.48 11.93
CA GLU A 91 -0.19 10.84 13.19
C GLU A 91 -0.43 9.86 14.35
N SER A 92 -1.46 9.00 14.29
CA SER A 92 -1.68 7.98 15.31
C SER A 92 -0.82 6.72 15.11
N ILE A 93 -0.15 6.60 13.96
CA ILE A 93 0.74 5.47 13.67
C ILE A 93 2.07 5.70 14.40
N SER A 94 2.45 4.75 15.26
CA SER A 94 3.65 4.85 16.11
C SER A 94 4.92 5.11 15.28
N MET A 95 5.84 5.88 15.87
CA MET A 95 7.19 6.11 15.37
C MET A 95 8.24 5.24 16.09
N ASP A 96 7.83 4.29 16.93
CA ASP A 96 8.74 3.34 17.57
C ASP A 96 9.39 2.42 16.53
N ILE A 97 10.66 2.05 16.73
CA ILE A 97 11.36 1.13 15.83
C ILE A 97 10.67 -0.24 15.92
N PRO A 98 10.07 -0.75 14.82
CA PRO A 98 9.35 -2.01 14.85
C PRO A 98 10.31 -3.20 14.88
N GLU A 99 9.83 -4.36 15.34
CA GLU A 99 10.62 -5.59 15.50
C GLU A 99 11.23 -6.10 14.19
N TRP A 100 10.66 -5.75 13.03
CA TRP A 100 11.17 -6.13 11.72
C TRP A 100 12.43 -5.36 11.31
N VAL A 101 12.77 -4.25 11.97
CA VAL A 101 14.00 -3.49 11.68
C VAL A 101 15.18 -4.19 12.33
N THR A 102 15.85 -5.04 11.57
CA THR A 102 16.97 -5.87 12.05
C THR A 102 18.29 -5.59 11.32
N TYR A 103 18.23 -5.09 10.09
CA TYR A 103 19.39 -4.79 9.24
C TYR A 103 19.39 -3.34 8.73
N PRO A 104 20.53 -2.82 8.23
CA PRO A 104 20.62 -1.46 7.70
C PRO A 104 19.60 -1.11 6.59
N PRO A 105 19.25 -2.00 5.64
CA PRO A 105 18.20 -1.72 4.65
C PRO A 105 16.82 -1.51 5.28
N ASP A 106 16.45 -2.31 6.28
CA ASP A 106 15.17 -2.18 7.00
C ASP A 106 15.05 -0.80 7.65
N LYS A 107 16.18 -0.28 8.17
CA LYS A 107 16.23 1.07 8.73
C LYS A 107 15.90 2.14 7.70
N ILE A 108 16.36 2.02 6.45
CA ILE A 108 16.03 2.97 5.37
C ILE A 108 14.51 3.00 5.14
N VAL A 109 13.88 1.82 5.08
CA VAL A 109 12.43 1.68 4.91
C VAL A 109 11.69 2.28 6.11
N SER A 110 12.13 1.98 7.33
CA SER A 110 11.54 2.52 8.55
C SER A 110 11.65 4.04 8.62
N ASP A 111 12.84 4.60 8.36
CA ASP A 111 13.09 6.04 8.39
C ASP A 111 12.27 6.76 7.30
N PHE A 112 12.07 6.14 6.12
CA PHE A 112 11.18 6.66 5.10
C PHE A 112 9.72 6.70 5.56
N ILE A 113 9.22 5.61 6.16
CA ILE A 113 7.86 5.56 6.71
C ILE A 113 7.64 6.66 7.75
N ASP A 114 8.63 6.94 8.60
CA ASP A 114 8.57 8.04 9.56
C ASP A 114 8.57 9.42 8.90
N ALA A 115 9.40 9.60 7.88
CA ALA A 115 9.44 10.85 7.15
C ALA A 115 8.07 11.21 6.57
N LEU A 116 7.26 10.22 6.14
CA LEU A 116 5.90 10.43 5.66
C LEU A 116 4.93 10.98 6.72
N ALA A 117 5.26 10.91 8.03
CA ALA A 117 4.46 11.52 9.08
C ALA A 117 4.43 13.05 8.99
N THR A 118 5.49 13.65 8.46
CA THR A 118 5.71 15.10 8.47
C THR A 118 5.98 15.67 7.07
N LYS A 119 6.45 14.84 6.14
CA LYS A 119 6.66 15.21 4.73
C LYS A 119 5.33 15.11 3.99
N TYR A 120 4.85 16.24 3.48
CA TYR A 120 3.76 16.25 2.52
C TYR A 120 4.23 15.60 1.21
N VAL A 121 3.56 14.52 0.81
CA VAL A 121 3.73 13.83 -0.47
C VAL A 121 2.42 13.88 -1.23
N ARG A 122 2.49 14.25 -2.50
CA ARG A 122 1.37 14.33 -3.43
C ARG A 122 1.39 13.16 -4.40
N PHE A 123 0.40 12.29 -4.30
CA PHE A 123 0.15 11.19 -5.21
C PHE A 123 -0.70 11.69 -6.38
N ASN A 124 -0.06 11.93 -7.51
CA ASN A 124 -0.69 12.44 -8.72
C ASN A 124 -1.18 11.26 -9.58
N GLY A 125 -2.51 11.11 -9.68
CA GLY A 125 -3.12 10.09 -10.51
C GLY A 125 -4.63 10.28 -10.67
N SER A 126 -5.17 9.68 -11.72
CA SER A 126 -6.61 9.51 -11.91
C SER A 126 -7.18 8.57 -10.84
N ASN A 127 -8.50 8.61 -10.67
CA ASN A 127 -9.21 7.74 -9.72
C ASN A 127 -8.88 6.25 -9.89
N ILE A 128 -8.76 5.80 -11.15
CA ILE A 128 -8.44 4.42 -11.51
C ILE A 128 -7.00 4.09 -11.10
N GLU A 129 -6.04 4.97 -11.38
CA GLU A 129 -4.63 4.76 -11.04
C GLU A 129 -4.43 4.73 -9.52
N ILE A 130 -5.08 5.64 -8.78
CA ILE A 130 -5.06 5.63 -7.32
C ILE A 130 -5.68 4.33 -6.79
N SER A 131 -6.84 3.92 -7.32
CA SER A 131 -7.47 2.68 -6.90
C SER A 131 -6.60 1.46 -7.18
N GLU A 132 -5.97 1.39 -8.35
CA GLU A 132 -5.07 0.30 -8.70
C GLU A 132 -3.88 0.24 -7.73
N PHE A 133 -3.29 1.39 -7.41
CA PHE A 133 -2.20 1.47 -6.44
C PHE A 133 -2.60 0.94 -5.07
N ILE A 134 -3.76 1.37 -4.54
CA ILE A 134 -4.26 0.90 -3.24
C ILE A 134 -4.37 -0.63 -3.23
N LEU A 135 -4.97 -1.22 -4.27
CA LEU A 135 -5.17 -2.67 -4.34
C LEU A 135 -3.86 -3.44 -4.53
N ARG A 136 -2.92 -2.92 -5.33
CA ARG A 136 -1.57 -3.49 -5.48
C ARG A 136 -0.79 -3.42 -4.17
N PHE A 137 -0.89 -2.31 -3.45
CA PHE A 137 -0.25 -2.15 -2.15
C PHE A 137 -0.78 -3.17 -1.16
N ILE A 138 -2.10 -3.33 -1.06
CA ILE A 138 -2.74 -4.37 -0.23
C ILE A 138 -2.26 -5.78 -0.63
N LEU A 139 -2.13 -6.06 -1.93
CA LEU A 139 -1.59 -7.35 -2.38
C LEU A 139 -0.15 -7.57 -1.89
N GLY A 140 0.71 -6.55 -1.99
CA GLY A 140 2.09 -6.61 -1.48
C GLY A 140 2.15 -6.86 0.03
N GLN A 141 1.18 -6.32 0.79
CA GLN A 141 1.03 -6.62 2.22
C GLN A 141 0.67 -8.09 2.46
N LEU A 142 -0.28 -8.64 1.69
CA LEU A 142 -0.72 -10.03 1.81
C LEU A 142 0.34 -11.04 1.36
N SER A 143 1.19 -10.69 0.38
CA SER A 143 2.26 -11.58 -0.12
C SER A 143 3.56 -11.48 0.68
N HIS A 144 3.59 -10.64 1.72
CA HIS A 144 4.81 -10.29 2.46
C HIS A 144 5.91 -9.64 1.59
N ASP A 145 5.56 -9.04 0.45
CA ASP A 145 6.47 -8.26 -0.42
C ASP A 145 6.38 -6.74 -0.15
N TRP A 146 5.84 -6.37 1.01
CA TRP A 146 5.61 -4.98 1.39
C TRP A 146 6.89 -4.15 1.42
N GLU A 147 8.03 -4.72 1.79
CA GLU A 147 9.33 -4.02 1.80
C GLU A 147 9.69 -3.52 0.40
N CYS A 148 9.55 -4.38 -0.61
CA CYS A 148 9.80 -4.03 -2.00
C CYS A 148 8.82 -2.97 -2.50
N THR A 149 7.55 -3.06 -2.07
CA THR A 149 6.52 -2.07 -2.41
C THR A 149 6.88 -0.69 -1.84
N ILE A 150 7.30 -0.61 -0.57
CA ILE A 150 7.67 0.66 0.07
C ILE A 150 8.99 1.19 -0.46
N MET A 151 9.99 0.34 -0.69
CA MET A 151 11.25 0.73 -1.32
C MET A 151 11.02 1.33 -2.71
N MET A 152 10.12 0.77 -3.52
CA MET A 152 9.79 1.34 -4.81
C MET A 152 9.16 2.73 -4.68
N VAL A 153 8.21 2.90 -3.76
CA VAL A 153 7.62 4.23 -3.48
C VAL A 153 8.72 5.22 -3.09
N TRP A 154 9.64 4.81 -2.23
CA TRP A 154 10.77 5.62 -1.79
C TRP A 154 11.72 5.98 -2.95
N GLU A 155 12.14 5.00 -3.75
CA GLU A 155 13.05 5.20 -4.89
C GLU A 155 12.44 6.11 -5.96
N MET A 156 11.16 5.89 -6.29
CA MET A 156 10.47 6.68 -7.30
C MET A 156 10.11 8.09 -6.81
N LEU A 157 9.88 8.25 -5.50
CA LEU A 157 9.69 9.58 -4.92
C LEU A 157 11.02 10.33 -4.88
N GLY A 158 12.11 9.68 -4.48
CA GLY A 158 13.43 10.31 -4.29
C GLY A 158 13.33 11.60 -3.46
N ASP A 159 13.94 12.68 -3.98
CA ASP A 159 13.86 14.01 -3.37
C ASP A 159 12.58 14.79 -3.73
N SER A 160 11.74 14.25 -4.62
CA SER A 160 10.47 14.86 -4.99
C SER A 160 9.49 14.88 -3.81
N LYS A 161 8.50 15.78 -3.92
CA LYS A 161 7.28 15.79 -3.09
C LYS A 161 6.08 15.25 -3.86
N GLU A 162 6.25 14.94 -5.13
CA GLU A 162 5.19 14.44 -6.00
C GLU A 162 5.58 13.09 -6.57
N LEU A 163 4.64 12.15 -6.51
CA LEU A 163 4.77 10.80 -7.07
C LEU A 163 3.68 10.58 -8.11
N ASN A 164 4.09 10.26 -9.34
CA ASN A 164 3.16 9.90 -10.41
C ASN A 164 2.68 8.46 -10.22
N VAL A 165 1.40 8.29 -9.91
CA VAL A 165 0.84 6.97 -9.57
C VAL A 165 0.72 6.05 -10.79
N ARG A 166 0.58 6.61 -11.99
CA ARG A 166 0.59 5.83 -13.23
C ARG A 166 1.94 5.15 -13.44
N ASP A 167 3.03 5.90 -13.27
CA ASP A 167 4.38 5.37 -13.40
C ASP A 167 4.67 4.37 -12.27
N LEU A 168 4.25 4.68 -11.04
CA LEU A 168 4.37 3.75 -9.92
C LEU A 168 3.66 2.42 -10.20
N ASN A 169 2.41 2.45 -10.65
CA ASN A 169 1.68 1.23 -11.01
C ASN A 169 2.36 0.45 -12.14
N ARG A 170 3.01 1.14 -13.10
CA ARG A 170 3.78 0.49 -14.15
C ARG A 170 4.98 -0.27 -13.57
N GLU A 171 5.73 0.33 -12.66
CA GLU A 171 6.87 -0.33 -12.01
C GLU A 171 6.42 -1.46 -11.08
N MET A 172 5.31 -1.28 -10.34
CA MET A 172 4.74 -2.32 -9.48
C MET A 172 4.29 -3.58 -10.23
N ARG A 173 4.10 -3.53 -11.55
CA ARG A 173 3.84 -4.73 -12.37
C ARG A 173 4.98 -5.74 -12.30
N ASN A 174 6.22 -5.30 -12.07
CA ASN A 174 7.35 -6.20 -11.90
C ASN A 174 7.22 -7.11 -10.67
N PHE A 175 6.32 -6.76 -9.74
CA PHE A 175 6.01 -7.49 -8.52
C PHE A 175 4.64 -8.19 -8.58
N ASP A 176 3.91 -8.07 -9.69
CA ASP A 176 2.65 -8.77 -9.92
C ASP A 176 2.93 -10.11 -10.62
N TYR A 177 3.61 -11.01 -9.92
CA TYR A 177 4.02 -12.32 -10.44
C TYR A 177 2.83 -13.20 -10.88
N MET A 178 1.65 -12.94 -10.33
CA MET A 178 0.40 -13.63 -10.65
C MET A 178 -0.38 -12.95 -11.79
N LYS A 179 0.13 -11.84 -12.34
CA LYS A 179 -0.46 -11.11 -13.47
C LYS A 179 -1.91 -10.71 -13.21
N LEU A 180 -2.21 -10.32 -11.96
CA LEU A 180 -3.57 -10.00 -11.53
C LEU A 180 -4.05 -8.69 -12.12
N PHE A 181 -3.15 -7.76 -12.45
CA PHE A 181 -3.45 -6.41 -12.90
C PHE A 181 -2.82 -6.08 -14.27
N GLU A 182 -2.52 -7.10 -15.09
CA GLU A 182 -2.04 -6.92 -16.50
C GLU A 182 -3.13 -6.44 -17.44
#